data_AF-A0A7J9WZW6-F1
#
_entry.id   AF-A0A7J9WZW6-F1
#
_cell.length_a   1.000
_cell.length_b   1.000
_cell.length_c   1.000
_cell.angle_alpha   90.00
_cell.angle_beta   90.00
_cell.angle_gamma   90.00
#
_symmetry.space_group_name_H-M   'P 1'
#
loop_
_entity.id
_entity.type
_entity.pdbx_description
1 polymer ?
#
loop_
_entity_poly.entity_id
_entity_poly.type
_entity_poly.pdbx_seq_one_letter_code
_entity_poly.pdbx_strand_id
1 'polypeptide(L)'
;MIAQQLAEYAREQALWRLHKQEEYPEDARNLRCVAGLREFAAFIDELPHDDERLVLLDAIHDDSGTGVFMPGEWTSRRLSQFRFHVPNESCDELLRELPDLLVRDAQAFIEDTDPEGG
;
A
#
# COMPACT_ATOMS: atom_id res chain seq x y z
N MET A 1 -13.34 -4.32 -6.35
CA MET A 1 -12.48 -3.53 -7.25
C MET A 1 -11.29 -3.06 -6.44
N ILE A 2 -10.07 -3.41 -6.86
CA ILE A 2 -8.83 -3.15 -6.11
C ILE A 2 -8.66 -1.69 -5.64
N ALA A 3 -9.14 -0.72 -6.42
CA ALA A 3 -9.02 0.70 -6.11
C ALA A 3 -9.60 1.07 -4.73
N GLN A 4 -10.84 0.63 -4.45
CA GLN A 4 -11.50 0.91 -3.18
C GLN A 4 -10.78 0.23 -2.00
N GLN A 5 -10.29 -0.99 -2.23
CA GLN A 5 -9.61 -1.76 -1.20
C GLN A 5 -8.24 -1.16 -0.86
N LEU A 6 -7.49 -0.72 -1.88
CA LEU A 6 -6.21 -0.05 -1.73
C LEU A 6 -6.37 1.32 -1.06
N ALA A 7 -7.38 2.10 -1.46
CA ALA A 7 -7.68 3.39 -0.83
C ALA A 7 -8.05 3.21 0.65
N GLU A 8 -8.86 2.19 0.98
CA GLU A 8 -9.20 1.88 2.37
C GLU A 8 -7.97 1.45 3.17
N TYR A 9 -7.15 0.55 2.62
CA TYR A 9 -5.90 0.14 3.24
C TYR A 9 -4.97 1.33 3.52
N ALA A 10 -4.85 2.29 2.58
CA ALA A 10 -4.08 3.50 2.80
C ALA A 10 -4.64 4.35 3.96
N ARG A 11 -5.97 4.43 4.12
CA ARG A 11 -6.61 5.11 5.27
C ARG A 11 -6.33 4.38 6.58
N GLU A 12 -6.36 3.04 6.59
CA GLU A 12 -6.00 2.24 7.76
C GLU A 12 -4.54 2.46 8.18
N GLN A 13 -3.61 2.48 7.22
CA GLN A 13 -2.21 2.83 7.50
C GLN A 13 -2.06 4.26 8.04
N ALA A 14 -2.87 5.21 7.56
CA ALA A 14 -2.89 6.56 8.09
C ALA A 14 -3.39 6.60 9.55
N LEU A 15 -4.42 5.81 9.90
CA LEU A 15 -4.89 5.68 11.28
C LEU A 15 -3.83 5.06 12.19
N TRP A 16 -3.14 4.02 11.71
CA TRP A 16 -2.02 3.43 12.45
C TRP A 16 -0.89 4.45 12.68
N ARG A 17 -0.54 5.25 11.67
CA ARG A 17 0.45 6.34 11.81
C ARG A 17 0.01 7.44 12.77
N LEU A 18 -1.28 7.72 12.84
CA LEU A 18 -1.82 8.66 13.81
C LEU A 18 -1.65 8.12 15.24
N HIS A 19 -1.91 6.84 15.47
CA HIS A 19 -1.63 6.22 16.76
C HIS A 19 -0.13 6.26 17.10
N LYS A 20 0.75 6.03 16.12
CA LYS A 20 2.20 6.19 16.33
C LYS A 20 2.64 7.60 16.65
N GLN A 21 1.91 8.62 16.17
CA GLN A 21 2.14 10.01 16.59
C GLN A 21 1.77 10.23 18.06
N GLU A 22 0.76 9.55 18.59
CA GLU A 22 0.40 9.61 20.01
C GLU A 22 1.48 8.95 20.89
N GLU A 23 2.04 7.83 20.42
CA GLU A 23 3.15 7.13 21.09
C GLU A 23 4.48 7.94 21.03
N TYR A 24 4.73 8.62 19.91
CA TYR A 24 5.98 9.34 19.62
C TYR A 24 5.68 10.77 19.13
N PRO A 25 5.25 11.68 20.02
CA PRO A 25 4.77 13.01 19.63
C PRO A 25 5.85 13.91 19.01
N GLU A 26 7.12 13.66 19.30
CA GLU A 26 8.27 14.37 18.72
C GLU A 26 8.58 13.95 17.28
N ASP A 27 8.08 12.80 16.82
CA ASP A 27 8.35 12.29 15.48
C ASP A 27 7.37 12.86 14.44
N ALA A 28 7.66 14.08 13.98
CA ALA A 28 6.88 14.75 12.94
C ALA A 28 6.76 13.98 11.61
N ARG A 29 7.53 12.90 11.41
CA ARG A 29 7.40 12.03 10.23
C ARG A 29 6.08 11.25 10.25
N ASN A 30 5.54 10.92 11.42
CA ASN A 30 4.27 10.20 11.52
C ASN A 30 3.12 11.04 10.95
N LEU A 31 2.97 12.30 11.38
CA LEU A 31 1.97 13.22 10.81
C LEU A 31 2.14 13.42 9.30
N ARG A 32 3.38 13.42 8.81
CA ARG A 32 3.64 13.50 7.36
C ARG A 32 3.15 12.27 6.62
N CYS A 33 3.38 11.08 7.17
CA CYS A 33 2.85 9.84 6.61
C CYS A 33 1.32 9.85 6.63
N VAL A 34 0.68 10.32 7.72
CA VAL A 34 -0.78 10.47 7.79
C VAL A 34 -1.31 11.33 6.65
N ALA A 35 -0.70 12.51 6.44
CA ALA A 35 -1.09 13.41 5.36
C ALA A 35 -0.88 12.77 3.98
N GLY A 36 0.29 12.16 3.75
CA GLY A 36 0.61 11.47 2.51
C GLY A 36 -0.36 10.33 2.20
N LEU A 37 -0.64 9.46 3.17
CA LEU A 37 -1.53 8.32 2.98
C LEU A 37 -2.98 8.73 2.72
N ARG A 38 -3.45 9.81 3.35
CA ARG A 38 -4.76 10.39 3.05
C ARG A 38 -4.82 10.98 1.64
N GLU A 39 -3.77 11.68 1.22
CA GLU A 39 -3.63 12.20 -0.14
C GLU A 39 -3.58 11.05 -1.16
N PHE A 40 -2.86 9.96 -0.85
CA PHE A 40 -2.78 8.79 -1.71
C PHE A 40 -4.13 8.08 -1.85
N ALA A 41 -4.89 7.92 -0.76
CA ALA A 41 -6.23 7.37 -0.82
C ALA A 41 -7.16 8.22 -1.70
N ALA A 42 -7.13 9.55 -1.53
CA ALA A 42 -7.91 10.47 -2.37
C ALA A 42 -7.47 10.42 -3.84
N PHE A 43 -6.16 10.35 -4.09
CA PHE A 43 -5.61 10.19 -5.44
C PHE A 43 -6.16 8.92 -6.11
N ILE A 44 -6.21 7.79 -5.41
CA ILE A 44 -6.78 6.54 -5.95
C ILE A 44 -8.29 6.68 -6.23
N ASP A 45 -9.05 7.32 -5.33
CA ASP A 45 -10.49 7.54 -5.50
C ASP A 45 -10.81 8.40 -6.74
N GLU A 46 -9.88 9.28 -7.14
CA GLU A 46 -10.02 10.17 -8.29
C GLU A 46 -9.60 9.52 -9.62
N LEU A 47 -8.94 8.36 -9.60
CA LEU A 47 -8.51 7.69 -10.82
C LEU A 47 -9.70 7.11 -11.60
N PRO A 48 -9.62 7.10 -12.94
CA PRO A 48 -10.56 6.33 -13.76
C PRO A 48 -10.57 4.85 -13.38
N HIS A 49 -11.74 4.24 -13.42
CA HIS A 49 -11.92 2.80 -13.15
C HIS A 49 -11.12 1.90 -14.11
N ASP A 50 -10.78 2.42 -15.29
CA ASP A 50 -10.00 1.79 -16.34
C ASP A 50 -8.53 2.24 -16.35
N ASP A 51 -8.04 2.91 -15.29
CA ASP A 51 -6.62 3.23 -15.16
C ASP A 51 -5.79 1.94 -15.23
N GLU A 52 -4.88 1.90 -16.21
CA GLU A 52 -4.09 0.69 -16.52
C GLU A 52 -3.30 0.17 -15.32
N ARG A 53 -2.89 1.04 -14.39
CA ARG A 53 -2.15 0.63 -13.19
C ARG A 53 -3.06 -0.06 -12.19
N LEU A 54 -4.30 0.42 -12.04
CA LEU A 54 -5.30 -0.22 -11.19
C LEU A 54 -5.71 -1.57 -11.79
N VAL A 55 -5.88 -1.66 -13.11
CA VAL A 55 -6.16 -2.93 -13.80
C VAL A 55 -5.00 -3.93 -13.60
N LEU A 56 -3.75 -3.48 -13.71
CA LEU A 56 -2.59 -4.32 -13.45
C LEU A 56 -2.54 -4.81 -12.00
N LEU A 57 -2.83 -3.93 -11.04
CA LEU A 57 -2.89 -4.30 -9.62
C LEU A 57 -4.00 -5.33 -9.35
N ASP A 58 -5.17 -5.18 -9.96
CA ASP A 58 -6.28 -6.13 -9.85
C ASP A 58 -5.91 -7.51 -10.42
N ALA A 59 -5.10 -7.54 -11.49
CA ALA A 59 -4.63 -8.79 -12.11
C ALA A 59 -3.55 -9.53 -11.28
N ILE A 60 -2.75 -8.79 -10.52
CA ILE A 60 -1.70 -9.36 -9.64
C ILE A 60 -2.26 -9.72 -8.27
N HIS A 61 -3.16 -8.88 -7.77
CA HIS A 61 -3.78 -9.09 -6.48
C HIS A 61 -4.75 -10.28 -6.57
N ASP A 62 -4.39 -11.38 -5.94
CA ASP A 62 -5.30 -12.50 -5.76
C ASP A 62 -6.41 -12.07 -4.80
N ASP A 63 -7.58 -11.74 -5.35
CA ASP A 63 -8.79 -11.57 -4.56
C ASP A 63 -9.14 -12.93 -3.97
N SER A 64 -8.66 -13.16 -2.74
CA SER A 64 -9.06 -14.25 -1.84
C SER A 64 -10.59 -14.33 -1.60
N GLY A 65 -11.40 -13.50 -2.28
CA GLY A 65 -12.85 -13.37 -2.16
C GLY A 65 -13.26 -12.58 -0.93
N THR A 66 -12.29 -12.02 -0.20
CA THR A 66 -12.50 -11.27 1.04
C THR A 66 -12.89 -9.83 0.76
N GLY A 67 -12.59 -9.31 -0.43
CA GLY A 67 -12.81 -7.91 -0.76
C GLY A 67 -11.93 -6.95 0.04
N VAL A 68 -10.83 -7.44 0.62
CA VAL A 68 -9.88 -6.66 1.42
C VAL A 68 -8.49 -6.74 0.78
N PHE A 69 -7.84 -5.58 0.65
CA PHE A 69 -6.46 -5.53 0.19
C PHE A 69 -5.52 -5.99 1.30
N MET A 70 -4.99 -7.21 1.17
CA MET A 70 -4.06 -7.82 2.13
C MET A 70 -2.67 -7.99 1.50
N PRO A 71 -1.85 -6.93 1.45
CA PRO A 71 -0.49 -7.00 0.94
C PRO A 71 0.43 -7.81 1.86
N GLY A 72 1.52 -8.34 1.30
CA GLY A 72 2.59 -8.95 2.08
C GLY A 72 3.49 -7.91 2.77
N GLU A 73 4.63 -8.37 3.30
CA GLU A 73 5.53 -7.54 4.10
C GLU A 73 6.07 -6.34 3.31
N TRP A 74 6.51 -6.56 2.06
CA TRP A 74 7.18 -5.53 1.27
C TRP A 74 6.21 -4.39 0.93
N THR A 75 5.03 -4.74 0.45
CA THR A 75 4.00 -3.75 0.10
C THR A 75 3.47 -3.04 1.35
N SER A 76 3.18 -3.78 2.43
CA SER A 76 2.75 -3.19 3.71
C SER A 76 3.77 -2.19 4.25
N ARG A 77 5.04 -2.58 4.26
CA ARG A 77 6.13 -1.72 4.74
C ARG A 77 6.26 -0.47 3.88
N ARG A 78 6.23 -0.61 2.55
CA ARG A 78 6.34 0.52 1.63
C ARG A 78 5.23 1.54 1.85
N LEU A 79 3.98 1.08 1.90
CA LEU A 79 2.81 1.94 2.11
C LEU A 79 2.90 2.64 3.47
N SER A 80 3.18 1.90 4.54
CA SER A 80 3.30 2.49 5.88
C SER A 80 4.40 3.56 5.96
N GLN A 81 5.41 3.53 5.08
CA GLN A 81 6.54 4.47 5.05
C GLN A 81 6.42 5.57 4.00
N PHE A 82 5.28 5.67 3.30
CA PHE A 82 5.06 6.73 2.31
C PHE A 82 5.29 8.11 2.92
N ARG A 83 6.21 8.87 2.32
CA ARG A 83 6.70 10.17 2.80
C ARG A 83 7.38 10.20 4.18
N PHE A 84 7.70 9.05 4.77
CA PHE A 84 8.44 8.99 6.04
C PHE A 84 9.87 9.52 5.88
N HIS A 85 10.57 9.05 4.84
CA HIS A 85 11.96 9.43 4.55
C HIS A 85 12.06 10.54 3.51
N VAL A 86 11.17 10.55 2.51
CA VAL A 86 11.16 11.51 1.40
C VAL A 86 9.88 12.35 1.46
N PRO A 87 9.90 13.57 2.03
CA PRO A 87 8.69 14.34 2.35
C PRO A 87 7.73 14.59 1.18
N ASN A 88 8.28 14.73 -0.04
CA ASN A 88 7.56 15.16 -1.24
C ASN A 88 7.45 14.04 -2.27
N GLU A 89 7.50 12.79 -1.82
CA GLU A 89 7.29 11.61 -2.66
C GLU A 89 5.91 11.65 -3.34
N SER A 90 5.86 11.30 -4.63
CA SER A 90 4.63 11.40 -5.41
C SER A 90 3.71 10.19 -5.20
N CYS A 91 2.40 10.46 -5.13
CA CYS A 91 1.37 9.42 -5.14
C CYS A 91 1.43 8.57 -6.43
N ASP A 92 1.74 9.22 -7.54
CA ASP A 92 1.85 8.60 -8.86
C ASP A 92 3.08 7.67 -8.95
N GLU A 93 4.19 8.06 -8.33
CA GLU A 93 5.39 7.20 -8.22
C GLU A 93 5.13 6.01 -7.32
N LEU A 94 4.53 6.23 -6.14
CA LEU A 94 4.13 5.15 -5.24
C LEU A 94 3.22 4.14 -5.96
N LEU A 95 2.19 4.60 -6.68
CA LEU A 95 1.27 3.71 -7.40
C LEU A 95 1.99 2.89 -8.48
N ARG A 96 2.98 3.46 -9.18
CA ARG A 96 3.78 2.73 -10.17
C ARG A 96 4.65 1.63 -9.56
N GLU A 97 5.07 1.78 -8.30
CA GLU A 97 5.91 0.78 -7.63
C GLU A 97 5.12 -0.41 -7.08
N LEU A 98 3.82 -0.25 -6.81
CA LEU A 98 3.02 -1.28 -6.14
C LEU A 98 2.97 -2.64 -6.88
N PRO A 99 2.86 -2.71 -8.23
CA PRO A 99 2.86 -3.99 -8.94
C PRO A 99 4.10 -4.85 -8.65
N ASP A 100 5.28 -4.23 -8.68
CA ASP A 100 6.55 -4.93 -8.44
C ASP A 100 6.64 -5.44 -6.99
N LEU A 101 6.12 -4.67 -6.03
CA LEU A 101 6.09 -5.06 -4.62
C LEU A 101 5.10 -6.20 -4.36
N LEU A 102 3.95 -6.20 -5.03
CA LEU A 102 2.98 -7.30 -4.93
C LEU A 102 3.53 -8.59 -5.55
N VAL A 103 4.22 -8.51 -6.69
CA VAL A 103 4.91 -9.67 -7.27
C VAL A 103 5.94 -10.22 -6.30
N ARG A 104 6.70 -9.35 -5.63
CA ARG A 104 7.68 -9.75 -4.62
C ARG A 104 7.04 -10.41 -3.40
N ASP A 105 5.93 -9.87 -2.92
CA ASP A 105 5.17 -10.47 -1.82
C ASP A 105 4.64 -11.87 -2.20
N ALA A 106 4.12 -12.02 -3.42
CA ALA A 106 3.65 -13.32 -3.92
C ALA A 106 4.80 -14.35 -4.05
N GLN A 107 5.96 -13.93 -4.55
CA GLN A 107 7.15 -14.79 -4.63
C GLN A 107 7.62 -15.25 -3.25
N ALA A 108 7.72 -14.33 -2.29
CA ALA A 108 8.09 -14.67 -0.92
C ALA A 108 7.09 -15.66 -0.29
N PHE A 109 5.79 -15.47 -0.54
CA PHE A 109 4.76 -16.40 -0.06
C PHE A 109 4.91 -17.80 -0.67
N ILE A 110 5.21 -17.91 -1.96
CA ILE A 110 5.45 -19.21 -2.62
C ILE A 110 6.69 -19.89 -2.02
N GLU A 111 7.80 -19.16 -1.84
CA GLU A 111 9.03 -19.70 -1.25
C GLU A 111 8.82 -20.20 0.19
N ASP A 112 8.03 -19.48 0.99
CA ASP A 112 7.70 -19.87 2.37
C ASP A 112 6.72 -21.06 2.44
N THR A 113 5.86 -21.22 1.43
CA THR A 113 4.83 -22.29 1.40
C THR A 113 5.28 -23.56 0.67
N ASP A 114 6.33 -23.49 -0.17
CA ASP A 114 6.98 -24.63 -0.82
C ASP A 114 8.52 -24.55 -0.70
N PRO A 115 9.10 -24.81 0.50
CA PRO A 115 10.53 -24.69 0.74
C PRO A 115 11.38 -25.76 0.04
N GLU A 116 10.76 -26.80 -0.50
CA GLU A 116 11.40 -27.91 -1.22
C GLU A 116 10.67 -28.12 -2.56
N GLY A 117 10.82 -27.16 -3.49
CA GLY A 117 10.20 -27.24 -4.83
C GLY A 117 10.26 -28.65 -5.43
N GLY A 118 9.08 -29.15 -5.82
CA GLY A 118 8.86 -30.54 -6.28
C GLY A 118 9.71 -31.03 -7.46
#